data_AF-A0A7X8J7V9-F1
#
_entry.id   AF-A0A7X8J7V9-F1
#
_cell.length_a   1.000
_cell.length_b   1.000
_cell.length_c   1.000
_cell.angle_alpha   90.00
_cell.angle_beta   90.00
_cell.angle_gamma   90.00
#
_symmetry.space_group_name_H-M   'P 1'
#
loop_
_entity.id
_entity.type
_entity.pdbx_description
1 polymer ?
#
loop_
_entity_poly.entity_id
_entity_poly.type
_entity_poly.pdbx_seq_one_letter_code
_entity_poly.pdbx_strand_id
1 'polypeptide(L)'
;MKAGERINCPVCGEPTIIKEKHEMDGWVKRGIIFSCALCNAKLGEPSNRTSEKPEASLKSLEDLLDLKAADQVVLDATPEEKYFCKDCTHFIDHPFVTRCGLHKRTIMPMDDCPQFKARKSC
;
A
#
# COMPACT_ATOMS: atom_id res chain seq x y z
N MET A 1 -20.87 -11.95 24.49
CA MET A 1 -19.78 -12.93 24.29
C MET A 1 -18.50 -12.16 24.08
N LYS A 2 -17.45 -12.46 24.84
CA LYS A 2 -16.13 -11.84 24.67
C LYS A 2 -15.18 -12.83 23.99
N ALA A 3 -14.21 -12.35 23.22
CA ALA A 3 -13.15 -13.21 22.68
C ALA A 3 -12.37 -13.87 23.82
N GLY A 4 -12.07 -15.16 23.67
CA GLY A 4 -11.37 -15.94 24.70
C GLY A 4 -12.25 -16.57 25.79
N GLU A 5 -13.56 -16.32 25.79
CA GLU A 5 -14.50 -16.94 26.73
C GLU A 5 -14.77 -18.41 26.34
N ARG A 6 -14.84 -19.30 27.35
CA ARG A 6 -15.15 -20.73 27.18
C ARG A 6 -16.66 -20.92 27.22
N ILE A 7 -17.26 -21.33 26.12
CA ILE A 7 -18.69 -21.60 26.02
C ILE A 7 -18.93 -22.98 25.40
N ASN A 8 -20.04 -23.61 25.78
CA ASN A 8 -20.47 -24.82 25.10
C ASN A 8 -21.06 -24.43 23.74
N CYS A 9 -20.53 -24.99 22.65
CA CYS A 9 -21.01 -24.64 21.33
C CYS A 9 -22.42 -25.23 21.10
N PRO A 10 -23.43 -24.44 20.68
CA PRO A 10 -24.76 -24.96 20.38
C PRO A 10 -24.80 -25.86 19.14
N VAL A 11 -23.76 -25.85 18.31
CA VAL A 11 -23.70 -26.62 17.05
C VAL A 11 -22.94 -27.92 17.23
N CYS A 12 -21.77 -27.92 17.88
CA CYS A 12 -20.99 -29.15 18.09
C CYS A 12 -21.11 -29.75 19.49
N GLY A 13 -21.75 -29.08 20.46
CA GLY A 13 -21.99 -29.60 21.80
C GLY A 13 -20.75 -29.70 22.70
N GLU A 14 -19.57 -29.33 22.20
CA GLU A 14 -18.30 -29.39 22.91
C GLU A 14 -17.89 -28.04 23.54
N PRO A 15 -17.10 -28.06 24.63
CA PRO A 15 -16.58 -26.85 25.26
C PRO A 15 -15.56 -26.18 24.36
N THR A 16 -15.87 -24.97 23.90
CA THR A 16 -15.08 -24.27 22.89
C THR A 16 -14.69 -22.86 23.32
N ILE A 17 -13.61 -22.35 22.75
CA ILE A 17 -13.14 -20.97 22.94
C ILE A 17 -13.64 -20.13 21.77
N ILE A 18 -14.17 -18.95 22.07
CA ILE A 18 -14.63 -18.00 21.04
C ILE A 18 -13.42 -17.39 20.32
N LYS A 19 -13.35 -17.61 19.00
CA LYS A 19 -12.36 -17.01 18.09
C LYS A 19 -12.97 -15.83 17.33
N GLU A 20 -12.24 -14.73 17.23
CA GLU A 20 -12.58 -13.62 16.33
C GLU A 20 -12.15 -13.95 14.91
N LYS A 21 -13.08 -13.90 13.96
CA LYS A 21 -12.80 -14.06 12.53
C LYS A 21 -13.26 -12.81 11.79
N HIS A 22 -12.38 -12.22 11.00
CA HIS A 22 -12.73 -11.12 10.12
C HIS A 22 -13.48 -11.66 8.89
N GLU A 23 -14.70 -11.20 8.67
CA GLU A 23 -15.41 -11.44 7.42
C GLU A 23 -14.88 -10.46 6.36
N MET A 24 -14.36 -11.02 5.27
CA MET A 24 -13.83 -10.29 4.13
C MET A 24 -14.82 -10.40 2.98
N ASP A 25 -15.08 -9.29 2.29
CA ASP A 25 -15.68 -9.31 0.96
C ASP A 25 -14.65 -8.84 -0.06
N GLY A 26 -14.04 -9.82 -0.75
CA GLY A 26 -12.84 -9.59 -1.54
C GLY A 26 -11.71 -9.02 -0.67
N TRP A 27 -11.33 -7.76 -0.96
CA TRP A 27 -10.26 -7.03 -0.28
C TRP A 27 -10.76 -6.13 0.87
N VAL A 28 -12.06 -6.05 1.10
CA VAL A 28 -12.66 -5.15 2.10
C VAL A 28 -13.09 -5.93 3.34
N LYS A 29 -12.60 -5.52 4.52
CA LYS A 29 -13.04 -6.05 5.82
C LYS A 29 -14.46 -5.57 6.13
N ARG A 30 -15.45 -6.48 6.13
CA ARG A 30 -16.88 -6.16 6.40
C ARG A 30 -17.24 -6.16 7.88
N GLY A 31 -16.55 -6.96 8.69
CA GLY A 31 -16.85 -7.04 10.11
C GLY A 31 -16.05 -8.11 10.83
N ILE A 32 -16.23 -8.17 12.14
CA ILE A 32 -15.70 -9.24 12.99
C ILE A 32 -16.89 -10.14 13.32
N ILE A 33 -16.72 -11.46 13.22
CA ILE A 33 -17.70 -12.47 13.62
C ILE A 33 -17.05 -13.36 14.68
N PHE A 34 -17.80 -13.71 15.72
CA PHE A 34 -17.37 -14.71 16.68
C PHE A 34 -17.66 -16.12 16.14
N SER A 35 -16.62 -16.95 16.10
CA SER A 35 -16.67 -18.31 15.58
C SER A 35 -16.20 -19.32 16.62
N CYS A 36 -16.77 -20.52 16.57
CA CYS A 36 -16.35 -21.64 17.39
C CYS A 36 -14.94 -22.11 16.99
N ALA A 37 -14.05 -22.34 17.95
CA ALA A 37 -12.70 -22.82 17.68
C ALA A 37 -12.60 -24.18 16.99
N LEU A 38 -13.59 -25.06 17.17
CA LEU A 38 -13.58 -26.45 16.72
C LEU A 38 -14.38 -26.62 15.42
N CYS A 39 -15.66 -26.26 15.43
CA CYS A 39 -16.54 -26.45 14.26
C CYS A 39 -16.64 -25.23 13.33
N ASN A 40 -16.01 -24.10 13.68
CA ASN A 40 -16.08 -22.83 12.93
C ASN A 40 -17.49 -22.27 12.72
N ALA A 41 -18.50 -22.76 13.45
CA ALA A 41 -19.85 -22.21 13.39
C ALA A 41 -19.88 -20.75 13.87
N LYS A 42 -20.73 -19.92 13.23
CA LYS A 42 -20.97 -18.53 13.62
C LYS A 42 -21.76 -18.52 14.93
N LEU A 43 -21.19 -17.95 16.00
CA LEU A 43 -21.79 -17.90 17.35
C LEU A 43 -22.42 -16.53 17.66
N GLY A 44 -22.21 -15.55 16.78
CA GLY A 44 -22.80 -14.22 16.86
C GLY A 44 -21.84 -13.15 16.35
N GLU A 45 -22.33 -11.92 16.28
CA GLU A 45 -21.54 -10.74 15.95
C GLU A 45 -21.21 -9.97 17.24
N PRO A 46 -20.01 -9.38 17.37
CA PRO A 46 -19.73 -8.44 18.44
C PRO A 46 -20.66 -7.23 18.28
N SER A 47 -21.33 -6.86 19.37
CA SER A 47 -22.09 -5.62 19.45
C SER A 47 -21.15 -4.45 19.14
N ASN A 48 -21.35 -3.88 17.95
CA ASN A 48 -20.83 -2.64 17.40
C ASN A 48 -19.72 -1.98 18.23
N ARG A 49 -18.47 -2.42 18.02
CA ARG A 49 -17.32 -1.59 18.31
C ARG A 49 -17.00 -0.84 17.03
N THR A 50 -17.49 0.39 16.95
CA THR A 50 -17.02 1.39 16.00
C THR A 50 -15.50 1.45 16.17
N SER A 51 -14.76 0.78 15.30
CA SER A 51 -13.31 0.90 15.25
C SER A 51 -13.02 2.25 14.62
N GLU A 52 -13.10 3.31 15.42
CA GLU A 52 -12.42 4.57 15.12
C GLU A 52 -10.95 4.20 15.00
N LYS A 53 -10.47 4.11 13.76
CA LYS A 53 -9.04 4.02 13.49
C LYS A 53 -8.42 5.26 14.13
N PRO A 54 -7.53 5.13 15.12
CA PRO A 54 -6.78 6.29 15.55
C PRO A 54 -6.00 6.77 14.33
N GLU A 55 -6.26 8.00 13.90
CA GLU A 55 -5.41 8.69 12.94
C GLU A 55 -4.00 8.62 13.51
N ALA A 56 -3.11 7.87 12.84
CA ALA A 56 -1.74 7.69 13.32
C ALA A 56 -1.09 9.07 13.41
N SER A 57 -0.94 9.57 14.63
CA SER A 57 -0.32 10.86 14.86
C SER A 57 1.17 10.72 14.58
N LEU A 58 1.65 11.42 13.55
CA LEU A 58 3.05 11.39 13.12
C LEU A 58 4.04 11.83 14.24
N LYS A 59 3.51 12.46 15.29
CA LYS A 59 4.26 12.89 16.49
C LYS A 59 5.02 11.76 17.18
N SER A 60 4.45 10.54 17.26
CA SER A 60 5.17 9.43 17.89
C SER A 60 6.37 8.93 17.06
N LEU A 61 6.33 9.17 15.74
CA LEU A 61 7.42 8.82 14.83
C LEU A 61 8.53 9.87 14.89
N GLU A 62 8.18 11.14 15.06
CA GLU A 62 9.13 12.26 15.26
C GLU A 62 9.98 12.05 16.51
N ASP A 63 9.36 11.66 17.64
CA ASP A 63 10.07 11.38 18.90
C ASP A 63 10.99 10.14 18.82
N LEU A 64 10.62 9.12 18.04
CA LEU A 64 11.44 7.90 17.87
C LEU A 64 12.65 8.11 16.97
N LEU A 65 12.50 8.95 15.95
CA LEU A 65 13.56 9.19 14.97
C LEU A 65 14.51 10.29 15.43
N ASP A 66 14.18 11.03 16.49
CA ASP A 66 14.89 12.25 16.94
C ASP A 66 15.10 13.25 15.78
N LEU A 67 14.21 13.17 14.80
CA LEU A 67 14.17 13.98 13.59
C LEU A 67 12.94 14.86 13.71
N LYS A 68 13.16 16.12 14.05
CA LYS A 68 12.13 17.15 13.85
C LYS A 68 11.80 17.17 12.36
N ALA A 69 10.51 17.14 12.02
CA ALA A 69 10.06 17.34 10.65
C ALA A 69 10.68 18.64 10.12
N ALA A 70 11.77 18.51 9.39
CA ALA A 70 12.48 19.64 8.84
C ALA A 70 11.57 20.31 7.80
N ASP A 71 11.67 21.63 7.69
CA ASP A 71 11.02 22.38 6.62
C ASP A 71 11.31 21.68 5.30
N GLN A 72 10.26 21.52 4.48
CA GLN A 72 10.33 20.82 3.21
C GLN A 72 11.54 21.32 2.43
N VAL A 73 12.55 20.46 2.28
CA VAL A 73 13.71 20.76 1.44
C VAL A 73 13.19 20.86 0.01
N VAL A 74 13.06 22.09 -0.47
CA VAL A 74 12.71 22.36 -1.86
C VAL A 74 13.96 22.05 -2.68
N LEU A 75 13.95 20.88 -3.32
CA LEU A 75 14.98 20.50 -4.27
C LEU A 75 14.71 21.26 -5.58
N ASP A 76 15.40 22.39 -5.76
CA ASP A 76 15.38 23.15 -7.01
C ASP A 76 16.22 22.41 -8.06
N ALA A 77 15.62 21.42 -8.72
CA ALA A 77 16.26 20.75 -9.86
C ALA A 77 16.40 21.74 -11.03
N THR A 78 17.63 21.96 -11.48
CA THR A 78 17.90 22.83 -12.64
C THR A 78 17.24 22.25 -13.90
N PRO A 79 16.87 23.07 -14.91
CA PRO A 79 16.20 22.57 -16.11
C PRO A 79 17.07 21.60 -16.92
N GLU A 80 18.39 21.64 -16.77
CA GLU A 80 19.35 20.75 -17.43
C GLU A 80 19.39 19.36 -16.79
N GLU A 81 19.04 19.24 -15.50
CA GLU A 81 18.94 17.96 -14.77
C GLU A 81 17.71 17.12 -15.16
N LYS A 82 16.87 17.64 -16.08
CA LYS A 82 15.63 16.98 -16.51
C LYS A 82 15.71 16.43 -17.95
N TYR A 83 16.93 16.26 -18.48
CA TYR A 83 17.15 15.78 -19.86
C TYR A 83 17.24 14.25 -19.97
N PHE A 84 16.33 13.55 -19.31
CA PHE A 84 16.30 12.09 -19.37
C PHE A 84 15.77 11.59 -20.70
N CYS A 85 16.38 10.53 -21.22
CA CYS A 85 15.93 9.88 -22.43
C CYS A 85 14.45 9.49 -22.41
N LYS A 86 13.88 9.11 -21.25
CA LYS A 86 12.44 8.80 -21.10
C LYS A 86 11.52 9.96 -21.53
N ASP A 87 11.93 11.19 -21.28
CA ASP A 87 11.15 12.39 -21.53
C ASP A 87 11.42 12.97 -22.93
N CYS A 88 12.26 12.29 -23.73
CA CYS A 88 12.63 12.71 -25.07
C CYS A 88 11.60 12.27 -26.12
N THR A 89 11.37 13.13 -27.11
CA THR A 89 10.51 12.83 -28.28
C THR A 89 10.97 11.61 -29.07
N HIS A 90 12.28 11.33 -29.06
CA HIS A 90 12.88 10.22 -29.80
C HIS A 90 12.97 8.91 -29.00
N PHE A 91 12.38 8.87 -27.79
CA PHE A 91 12.30 7.68 -26.97
C PHE A 91 11.28 6.68 -27.52
N ILE A 92 11.74 5.47 -27.81
CA ILE A 92 10.88 4.37 -28.24
C ILE A 92 10.79 3.40 -27.05
N ASP A 93 9.63 3.42 -26.40
CA ASP A 93 9.30 2.48 -25.34
C ASP A 93 8.92 1.13 -25.98
N HIS A 94 9.70 0.10 -25.69
CA HIS A 94 9.46 -1.24 -26.17
C HIS A 94 9.65 -2.21 -25.01
N PRO A 95 8.76 -3.21 -24.82
CA PRO A 95 8.72 -4.04 -23.62
C PRO A 95 10.03 -4.75 -23.25
N PHE A 96 10.88 -5.01 -24.25
CA PHE A 96 12.14 -5.74 -24.05
C PHE A 96 13.39 -4.86 -24.09
N VAL A 97 13.40 -3.80 -24.91
CA VAL A 97 14.61 -3.01 -25.18
C VAL A 97 14.20 -1.59 -25.55
N THR A 98 14.49 -0.64 -24.68
CA THR A 98 14.32 0.79 -24.96
C THR A 98 15.38 1.26 -25.95
N ARG A 99 14.94 2.01 -26.97
CA ARG A 99 15.82 2.48 -28.05
C ARG A 99 15.64 3.96 -28.32
N CYS A 100 16.71 4.59 -28.79
CA CYS A 100 16.66 5.96 -29.30
C CYS A 100 16.40 5.92 -30.82
N GLY A 101 15.30 6.54 -31.26
CA GLY A 101 14.97 6.65 -32.68
C GLY A 101 15.97 7.50 -33.49
N LEU A 102 16.67 8.45 -32.83
CA LEU A 102 17.64 9.33 -33.47
C LEU A 102 18.99 8.63 -33.71
N HIS A 103 19.55 8.01 -32.68
CA HIS A 103 20.87 7.36 -32.72
C HIS A 103 20.82 5.87 -33.08
N LYS A 104 19.63 5.27 -33.19
CA LYS A 104 19.42 3.83 -33.49
C LYS A 104 20.20 2.89 -32.56
N ARG A 105 20.38 3.29 -31.30
CA ARG A 105 21.06 2.52 -30.26
C ARG A 105 20.11 2.18 -29.12
N THR A 106 20.45 1.12 -28.39
CA THR A 106 19.83 0.82 -27.10
C THR A 106 20.26 1.86 -26.08
N ILE A 107 19.31 2.32 -25.27
CA ILE A 107 19.47 3.38 -24.26
C ILE A 107 18.67 3.01 -23.02
N MET A 108 19.09 3.50 -21.86
CA MET A 108 18.34 3.40 -20.62
C MET A 108 17.43 4.63 -20.45
N PRO A 109 16.28 4.52 -19.78
CA PRO A 109 15.36 5.65 -19.56
C PRO A 109 15.99 6.87 -18.86
N MET A 110 17.01 6.63 -18.04
CA MET A 110 17.73 7.66 -17.26
C MET A 110 19.02 8.13 -17.94
N ASP A 111 19.29 7.72 -19.18
CA ASP A 111 20.46 8.25 -19.91
C ASP A 111 20.23 9.70 -20.32
N ASP A 112 21.27 10.53 -20.18
CA ASP A 112 21.27 11.91 -20.64
C ASP A 112 21.83 12.04 -22.07
N CYS A 113 21.34 13.04 -22.82
CA CYS A 113 21.77 13.28 -24.19
C CYS A 113 21.80 14.78 -24.54
N PRO A 114 22.87 15.30 -25.17
CA PRO A 114 22.94 16.70 -25.59
C PRO A 114 21.94 17.06 -26.70
N GLN A 115 21.38 16.07 -27.40
CA GLN A 115 20.36 16.24 -28.44
C GLN A 115 18.93 16.00 -27.91
N PHE A 116 18.72 16.17 -26.60
CA PHE A 116 17.43 16.02 -25.96
C PHE A 116 16.39 16.99 -26.55
N LYS A 117 15.20 16.46 -26.83
CA LYS A 117 14.03 17.23 -27.25
C LYS A 117 12.82 16.79 -26.43
N ALA A 118 12.36 17.65 -25.53
CA ALA A 118 11.24 17.35 -24.66
C ALA A 118 10.02 16.87 -25.45
N ARG A 119 9.43 15.75 -25.00
CA ARG A 119 8.18 15.23 -25.54
C ARG A 119 7.07 16.21 -25.22
N LYS A 120 6.26 16.56 -26.22
CA LYS A 120 5.06 17.38 -25.99
C LYS A 120 4.11 16.57 -25.10
N SER A 121 3.90 17.03 -23.86
CA SER A 121 2.82 16.55 -23.02
C SER A 121 1.51 16.93 -23.70
N CYS A 122 0.69 15.92 -24.01
CA CYS A 122 -0.67 16.16 -24.48
C CYS A 122 -1.61 16.35 -23.28
#